data_AF-A0A1H3JEW1-F1
#
_entry.id   AF-A0A1H3JEW1-F1
#
_cell.length_a   1.000
_cell.length_b   1.000
_cell.length_c   1.000
_cell.angle_alpha   90.00
_cell.angle_beta   90.00
_cell.angle_gamma   90.00
#
_symmetry.space_group_name_H-M   'P 1'
#
loop_
_entity.id
_entity.type
_entity.pdbx_description
1 polymer ?
#
loop_
_entity_poly.entity_id
_entity_poly.type
_entity_poly.pdbx_seq_one_letter_code
_entity_poly.pdbx_strand_id
1 'polypeptide(L)'
;MSKSINKRITDLFESLSDNGRHEAKACIDAFWGYYSIVVNEQRYSLETPKDELDYTYMKILEKQRSEAHDAGINACSRLNELCREVNVDKICDFDITDRRRVAEFCGFVVSGLFYSNIICKDPMASWLSSADKTMADEG
;
A
#
# COMPACT_ATOMS: atom_id res chain seq x y z
N MET A 1 -1.34 22.68 2.52
CA MET A 1 -0.38 21.57 2.32
C MET A 1 -1.01 20.30 2.87
N SER A 2 -1.08 19.23 2.09
CA SER A 2 -1.53 17.94 2.59
C SER A 2 -0.52 17.42 3.62
N LYS A 3 -0.96 17.03 4.83
CA LYS A 3 -0.08 16.33 5.78
C LYS A 3 0.32 15.00 5.13
N SER A 4 1.60 14.62 5.25
CA SER A 4 2.07 13.30 4.80
C SER A 4 1.16 12.20 5.36
N ILE A 5 0.79 11.24 4.53
CA ILE A 5 -0.10 10.14 4.92
C ILE A 5 0.44 9.35 6.12
N ASN A 6 1.76 9.19 6.18
CA ASN A 6 2.45 8.54 7.30
C ASN A 6 2.24 9.31 8.60
N LYS A 7 2.22 10.66 8.55
CA LYS A 7 1.89 11.47 9.74
C LYS A 7 0.43 11.25 10.18
N ARG A 8 -0.54 11.21 9.26
CA ARG A 8 -1.96 10.95 9.61
C ARG A 8 -2.13 9.56 10.25
N ILE A 9 -1.37 8.58 9.78
CA ILE A 9 -1.29 7.23 10.38
C ILE A 9 -0.64 7.29 11.77
N THR A 10 0.49 7.98 11.96
CA THR A 10 1.12 8.15 13.28
C THR A 10 0.20 8.87 14.27
N ASP A 11 -0.34 10.03 13.89
CA ASP A 11 -1.28 10.84 14.69
C ASP A 11 -2.48 9.96 15.17
N LEU A 12 -2.98 9.05 14.30
CA LEU A 12 -4.02 8.07 14.64
C LEU A 12 -3.53 7.01 15.65
N PHE A 13 -2.40 6.33 15.39
CA PHE A 13 -1.90 5.24 16.25
C PHE A 13 -1.51 5.71 17.66
N GLU A 14 -1.02 6.95 17.79
CA GLU A 14 -0.73 7.60 19.07
C GLU A 14 -2.01 7.93 19.86
N SER A 15 -3.10 8.25 19.16
CA SER A 15 -4.38 8.67 19.76
C SER A 15 -5.31 7.50 20.12
N LEU A 16 -5.07 6.30 19.59
CA LEU A 16 -5.92 5.11 19.81
C LEU A 16 -5.59 4.36 21.12
N SER A 17 -6.57 3.59 21.60
CA SER A 17 -6.36 2.52 22.59
C SER A 17 -5.66 1.31 21.96
N ASP A 18 -5.24 0.31 22.76
CA ASP A 18 -4.61 -0.90 22.21
C ASP A 18 -5.54 -1.68 21.26
N ASN A 19 -6.83 -1.81 21.60
CA ASN A 19 -7.82 -2.41 20.71
C ASN A 19 -7.96 -1.61 19.41
N GLY A 20 -8.03 -0.28 19.51
CA GLY A 20 -8.07 0.60 18.35
C GLY A 20 -6.82 0.46 17.46
N ARG A 21 -5.62 0.34 18.06
CA ARG A 21 -4.37 0.07 17.33
C ARG A 21 -4.39 -1.28 16.63
N HIS A 22 -4.95 -2.32 17.24
CA HIS A 22 -5.13 -3.62 16.60
C HIS A 22 -6.08 -3.56 15.39
N GLU A 23 -7.20 -2.85 15.51
CA GLU A 23 -8.13 -2.62 14.38
C GLU A 23 -7.50 -1.78 13.26
N ALA A 24 -6.81 -0.69 13.60
CA ALA A 24 -6.09 0.14 12.65
C ALA A 24 -5.00 -0.68 11.92
N LYS A 25 -4.26 -1.53 12.63
CA LYS A 25 -3.28 -2.45 12.03
C LYS A 25 -3.97 -3.44 11.07
N ALA A 26 -5.09 -4.04 11.46
CA ALA A 26 -5.82 -4.97 10.57
C ALA A 26 -6.27 -4.30 9.26
N CYS A 27 -6.60 -3.00 9.30
CA CYS A 27 -6.90 -2.22 8.10
C CYS A 27 -5.66 -2.00 7.21
N ILE A 28 -4.50 -1.71 7.80
CA ILE A 28 -3.22 -1.60 7.07
C ILE A 28 -2.79 -2.96 6.49
N ASP A 29 -3.00 -4.06 7.23
CA ASP A 29 -2.71 -5.43 6.76
C ASP A 29 -3.59 -5.79 5.54
N ALA A 30 -4.84 -5.32 5.48
CA ALA A 30 -5.71 -5.49 4.31
C ALA A 30 -5.16 -4.78 3.06
N PHE A 31 -4.61 -3.57 3.21
CA PHE A 31 -3.93 -2.85 2.12
C PHE A 31 -2.69 -3.63 1.63
N TRP A 32 -1.91 -4.19 2.56
CA TRP A 32 -0.76 -5.04 2.23
C TRP A 32 -1.18 -6.31 1.50
N GLY A 33 -2.29 -6.95 1.92
CA GLY A 33 -2.85 -8.13 1.27
C GLY A 33 -3.24 -7.86 -0.18
N TYR A 34 -3.99 -6.77 -0.43
CA TYR A 34 -4.34 -6.35 -1.79
C TYR A 34 -3.10 -6.05 -2.65
N TYR A 35 -2.16 -5.25 -2.13
CA TYR A 35 -0.92 -4.91 -2.83
C TYR A 35 -0.12 -6.17 -3.21
N SER A 36 0.02 -7.11 -2.28
CA SER A 36 0.74 -8.37 -2.49
C SER A 36 0.13 -9.22 -3.61
N ILE A 37 -1.20 -9.26 -3.72
CA ILE A 37 -1.88 -9.99 -4.80
C ILE A 37 -1.64 -9.31 -6.15
N VAL A 38 -1.77 -7.99 -6.22
CA VAL A 38 -1.51 -7.23 -7.47
C VAL A 38 -0.07 -7.41 -7.95
N VAL A 39 0.92 -7.34 -7.04
CA VAL A 39 2.34 -7.57 -7.40
C VAL A 39 2.57 -9.00 -7.89
N ASN A 40 1.97 -10.00 -7.26
CA ASN A 40 2.09 -11.40 -7.70
C ASN A 40 1.45 -11.63 -9.08
N GLU A 41 0.29 -11.02 -9.36
CA GLU A 41 -0.38 -11.10 -10.67
C GLU A 41 0.42 -10.40 -11.77
N GLN A 42 0.97 -9.21 -11.49
CA GLN A 42 1.86 -8.51 -12.41
C GLN A 42 3.12 -9.32 -12.69
N ARG A 43 3.75 -9.89 -11.65
CA ARG A 43 4.93 -10.75 -11.81
C ARG A 43 4.61 -11.97 -12.69
N TYR A 44 3.51 -12.68 -12.42
CA TYR A 44 3.07 -13.81 -13.25
C TYR A 44 2.90 -13.41 -14.72
N SER A 45 2.30 -12.24 -14.97
CA SER A 45 2.07 -11.70 -16.32
C SER A 45 3.32 -11.20 -17.04
N LEU A 46 4.41 -10.94 -16.31
CA LEU A 46 5.71 -10.50 -16.85
C LEU A 46 6.68 -11.67 -17.07
N GLU A 47 6.63 -12.68 -16.19
CA GLU A 47 7.53 -13.84 -16.21
C GLU A 47 7.00 -14.99 -17.11
N THR A 48 5.71 -15.02 -17.42
CA THR A 48 5.07 -16.07 -18.25
C THR A 48 4.85 -15.59 -19.69
N PRO A 49 5.31 -16.33 -20.72
CA PRO A 49 4.94 -16.09 -22.12
C PRO A 49 3.42 -16.07 -22.32
N LYS A 50 2.92 -15.22 -23.22
CA LYS A 50 1.46 -15.01 -23.39
C LYS A 50 0.70 -16.25 -23.86
N ASP A 51 1.39 -17.14 -24.56
CA ASP A 51 0.94 -18.44 -25.05
C ASP A 51 1.02 -19.56 -24.00
N GLU A 52 1.71 -19.32 -22.88
CA GLU A 52 1.83 -20.24 -21.73
C GLU A 52 0.95 -19.83 -20.53
N LEU A 53 0.15 -18.76 -20.65
CA LEU A 53 -0.73 -18.28 -19.58
C LEU A 53 -1.86 -19.26 -19.26
N ASP A 54 -1.91 -19.74 -18.02
CA ASP A 54 -3.02 -20.53 -17.50
C ASP A 54 -4.22 -19.62 -17.17
N TYR A 55 -5.18 -19.59 -18.09
CA TYR A 55 -6.44 -18.85 -17.92
C TYR A 55 -7.26 -19.26 -16.69
N THR A 56 -7.09 -20.47 -16.16
CA THR A 56 -7.74 -20.91 -14.92
C THR A 56 -7.08 -20.25 -13.73
N TYR A 57 -5.75 -20.26 -13.69
CA TYR A 57 -4.97 -19.57 -12.67
C TYR A 57 -5.19 -18.05 -12.70
N MET A 58 -5.22 -17.42 -13.88
CA MET A 58 -5.55 -15.99 -14.02
C MET A 58 -6.93 -15.64 -13.46
N LYS A 59 -7.96 -16.49 -13.65
CA LYS A 59 -9.29 -16.28 -13.05
C LYS A 59 -9.29 -16.40 -11.52
N ILE A 60 -8.42 -17.25 -10.97
CA ILE A 60 -8.24 -17.36 -9.52
C ILE A 60 -7.58 -16.08 -8.97
N LEU A 61 -6.53 -15.58 -9.63
CA LEU A 61 -5.87 -14.32 -9.26
C LEU A 61 -6.82 -13.12 -9.36
N GLU A 62 -7.59 -12.99 -10.44
CA GLU A 62 -8.61 -11.94 -10.62
C GLU A 62 -9.63 -11.95 -9.47
N LYS A 63 -10.13 -13.13 -9.10
CA LYS A 63 -11.07 -13.29 -7.99
C LYS A 63 -10.43 -12.87 -6.66
N GLN A 64 -9.23 -13.37 -6.35
CA GLN A 64 -8.49 -13.02 -5.14
C GLN A 64 -8.22 -11.51 -5.06
N ARG A 65 -7.86 -10.88 -6.20
CA ARG A 65 -7.66 -9.43 -6.29
C ARG A 65 -8.95 -8.69 -5.98
N SER A 66 -10.09 -9.11 -6.53
CA SER A 66 -11.37 -8.46 -6.24
C SER A 66 -11.77 -8.58 -4.77
N GLU A 67 -11.63 -9.77 -4.17
CA GLU A 67 -11.95 -10.01 -2.75
C GLU A 67 -11.06 -9.19 -1.82
N ALA A 68 -9.75 -9.15 -2.08
CA ALA A 68 -8.80 -8.33 -1.31
C ALA A 68 -9.01 -6.82 -1.53
N HIS A 69 -9.46 -6.42 -2.72
CA HIS A 69 -9.80 -5.03 -3.00
C HIS A 69 -11.04 -4.57 -2.23
N ASP A 70 -12.06 -5.43 -2.13
CA ASP A 70 -13.26 -5.15 -1.34
C ASP A 70 -12.94 -5.09 0.16
N ALA A 71 -11.99 -5.91 0.64
CA ALA A 71 -11.41 -5.76 1.99
C ALA A 71 -10.68 -4.42 2.16
N GLY A 72 -9.97 -3.94 1.14
CA GLY A 72 -9.36 -2.61 1.10
C GLY A 72 -10.37 -1.46 1.18
N ILE A 73 -11.51 -1.56 0.49
CA ILE A 73 -12.62 -0.59 0.60
C ILE A 73 -13.15 -0.54 2.05
N ASN A 74 -13.41 -1.71 2.64
CA ASN A 74 -13.89 -1.82 4.02
C ASN A 74 -12.87 -1.27 5.04
N ALA A 75 -11.58 -1.54 4.83
CA ALA A 75 -10.49 -0.98 5.62
C ALA A 75 -10.39 0.56 5.52
N CYS A 76 -10.66 1.14 4.33
CA CYS A 76 -10.72 2.59 4.16
C CYS A 76 -11.86 3.22 4.98
N SER A 77 -13.03 2.58 4.99
CA SER A 77 -14.18 2.98 5.81
C SER A 77 -13.83 2.92 7.31
N ARG A 78 -13.34 1.77 7.80
CA ARG A 78 -13.05 1.58 9.23
C ARG A 78 -11.93 2.51 9.72
N LEU A 79 -10.88 2.76 8.94
CA LEU A 79 -9.85 3.74 9.31
C LEU A 79 -10.43 5.15 9.47
N ASN A 80 -11.35 5.56 8.58
CA ASN A 80 -12.01 6.86 8.70
C ASN A 80 -12.99 6.96 9.87
N GLU A 81 -13.56 5.84 10.33
CA GLU A 81 -14.32 5.77 11.58
C GLU A 81 -13.41 5.90 12.79
N LEU A 82 -12.32 5.12 12.87
CA LEU A 82 -11.31 5.22 13.91
C LEU A 82 -10.73 6.64 14.03
N CYS A 83 -10.47 7.31 12.89
CA CYS A 83 -10.06 8.73 12.89
C CYS A 83 -11.10 9.65 13.55
N ARG A 84 -12.40 9.40 13.32
CA ARG A 84 -13.49 10.18 13.92
C ARG A 84 -13.63 9.90 15.42
N GLU A 85 -13.47 8.64 15.83
CA GLU A 85 -13.55 8.21 17.24
C GLU A 85 -12.52 8.95 18.12
N VAL A 86 -11.32 9.23 17.60
CA VAL A 86 -10.25 9.96 18.31
C VAL A 86 -10.03 11.41 17.84
N ASN A 87 -10.95 11.96 17.02
CA ASN A 87 -10.92 13.33 16.51
C ASN A 87 -9.60 13.75 15.82
N VAL A 88 -9.05 12.88 14.97
CA VAL A 88 -7.94 13.21 14.05
C VAL A 88 -8.43 13.36 12.62
N ASP A 89 -7.60 13.96 11.76
CA ASP A 89 -7.89 14.02 10.33
C ASP A 89 -8.10 12.60 9.77
N LYS A 90 -9.14 12.43 8.94
CA LYS A 90 -9.35 11.20 8.14
C LYS A 90 -8.06 10.75 7.46
N ILE A 91 -7.90 9.47 7.18
CA ILE A 91 -6.76 8.95 6.41
C ILE A 91 -7.15 8.75 4.93
N CYS A 92 -8.32 8.17 4.68
CA CYS A 92 -8.83 7.88 3.34
C CYS A 92 -9.69 9.06 2.85
N ASP A 93 -9.03 10.14 2.43
CA ASP A 93 -9.64 11.43 2.11
C ASP A 93 -9.90 11.58 0.60
N PHE A 94 -10.71 10.65 0.08
CA PHE A 94 -11.10 10.53 -1.32
C PHE A 94 -12.42 9.75 -1.42
N ASP A 95 -12.97 9.61 -2.62
CA ASP A 95 -14.16 8.77 -2.84
C ASP A 95 -13.80 7.28 -2.77
N ILE A 96 -14.14 6.64 -1.64
CA ILE A 96 -13.90 5.21 -1.41
C ILE A 96 -14.77 4.28 -2.29
N THR A 97 -15.76 4.81 -3.01
CA THR A 97 -16.52 4.04 -4.00
C THR A 97 -15.82 3.96 -5.36
N ASP A 98 -14.89 4.88 -5.64
CA ASP A 98 -13.99 4.78 -6.78
C ASP A 98 -12.94 3.68 -6.51
N ARG A 99 -13.19 2.49 -7.08
CA ARG A 99 -12.31 1.33 -6.95
C ARG A 99 -10.87 1.63 -7.40
N ARG A 100 -10.68 2.50 -8.39
CA ARG A 100 -9.33 2.86 -8.86
C ARG A 100 -8.61 3.70 -7.81
N ARG A 101 -9.29 4.64 -7.15
CA ARG A 101 -8.71 5.44 -6.07
C ARG A 101 -8.32 4.62 -4.86
N VAL A 102 -9.13 3.63 -4.49
CA VAL A 102 -8.78 2.68 -3.41
C VAL A 102 -7.53 1.87 -3.78
N ALA A 103 -7.45 1.34 -5.02
CA ALA A 103 -6.26 0.63 -5.49
C ALA A 103 -4.99 1.50 -5.49
N GLU A 104 -5.07 2.73 -6.03
CA GLU A 104 -4.00 3.74 -5.99
C GLU A 104 -3.57 4.00 -4.53
N PHE A 105 -4.53 4.22 -3.64
CA PHE A 105 -4.30 4.51 -2.22
C PHE A 105 -3.62 3.37 -1.45
N CYS A 106 -4.07 2.13 -1.64
CA CYS A 106 -3.42 0.94 -1.05
C CYS A 106 -1.93 0.87 -1.44
N GLY A 107 -1.62 1.12 -2.73
CA GLY A 107 -0.25 1.20 -3.22
C GLY A 107 0.57 2.31 -2.57
N PHE A 108 -0.01 3.51 -2.43
CA PHE A 108 0.65 4.65 -1.76
C PHE A 108 0.91 4.40 -0.27
N VAL A 109 -0.04 3.81 0.48
CA VAL A 109 0.15 3.50 1.91
C VAL A 109 1.23 2.43 2.09
N VAL A 110 1.13 1.31 1.36
CA VAL A 110 2.08 0.20 1.47
C VAL A 110 3.50 0.64 1.10
N SER A 111 3.64 1.36 -0.02
CA SER A 111 4.93 1.94 -0.43
C SER A 111 5.44 2.96 0.58
N GLY A 112 4.56 3.84 1.07
CA GLY A 112 4.89 4.87 2.06
C GLY A 112 5.44 4.28 3.36
N LEU A 113 4.84 3.20 3.86
CA LEU A 113 5.30 2.48 5.04
C LEU A 113 6.61 1.72 4.79
N PHE A 114 6.73 1.05 3.64
CA PHE A 114 7.95 0.33 3.24
C PHE A 114 9.15 1.28 3.13
N TYR A 115 9.02 2.39 2.40
CA TYR A 115 10.10 3.36 2.24
C TYR A 115 10.39 4.17 3.52
N SER A 116 9.40 4.39 4.40
CA SER A 116 9.64 4.99 5.73
C SER A 116 10.46 4.09 6.66
N ASN A 117 10.44 2.77 6.45
CA ASN A 117 11.30 1.83 7.17
C ASN A 117 12.68 1.64 6.51
N ILE A 118 12.88 2.11 5.27
CA ILE A 118 14.14 1.98 4.51
C ILE A 118 15.08 3.18 4.72
N ILE A 119 14.55 4.32 5.19
CA ILE A 119 15.33 5.50 5.57
C ILE A 119 15.19 5.68 7.10
N CYS A 120 16.22 5.48 7.94
CA CYS A 120 17.66 5.51 7.66
C CYS A 120 18.49 4.55 8.52
N LYS A 121 19.07 3.51 7.89
CA LYS A 121 20.37 2.89 8.24
C LYS A 121 21.11 2.44 6.97
N ASP A 122 21.31 3.42 6.10
CA ASP A 122 22.45 3.55 5.15
C ASP A 122 22.46 2.88 3.75
N PRO A 123 21.69 1.86 3.32
CA PRO A 123 22.13 1.04 2.18
C PRO A 123 21.75 1.65 0.83
N MET A 124 20.56 2.25 0.77
CA MET A 124 19.96 2.74 -0.48
C MET A 124 20.55 4.08 -0.93
N ALA A 125 21.04 4.90 0.00
CA ALA A 125 21.79 6.12 -0.31
C ALA A 125 23.13 5.77 -1.00
N SER A 126 23.81 4.73 -0.51
CA SER A 126 25.01 4.17 -1.18
C SER A 126 24.68 3.71 -2.60
N TRP A 127 23.62 2.91 -2.77
CA TRP A 127 23.22 2.38 -4.08
C TRP A 127 22.86 3.50 -5.09
N LEU A 128 22.04 4.48 -4.70
CA LEU A 128 21.72 5.64 -5.56
C LEU A 128 22.97 6.47 -5.89
N SER A 129 23.85 6.73 -4.92
CA SER A 129 25.11 7.44 -5.17
C SER A 129 26.12 6.66 -6.02
N SER A 130 25.98 5.34 -6.12
CA SER A 130 26.76 4.50 -7.04
C SER A 130 26.16 4.49 -8.45
N ALA A 131 24.83 4.53 -8.59
CA ALA A 131 24.16 4.61 -9.88
C ALA A 131 24.52 5.91 -10.62
N ASP A 132 24.51 7.06 -9.94
CA ASP A 132 24.87 8.37 -10.51
C ASP A 132 26.33 8.42 -11.01
N LYS A 133 27.25 7.64 -10.41
CA LYS A 133 28.66 7.60 -10.85
C LYS A 133 28.85 6.84 -12.16
N THR A 134 28.14 5.72 -12.34
CA THR A 134 28.22 4.93 -13.59
C THR A 134 27.78 5.70 -14.82
N MET A 135 26.95 6.74 -14.67
CA MET A 135 26.51 7.61 -15.78
C MET A 135 27.40 8.83 -16.04
N ALA A 136 28.43 9.05 -15.21
CA ALA A 136 29.36 10.18 -15.37
C ALA A 136 30.65 9.80 -16.12
N ASP A 137 31.00 8.51 -16.17
CA ASP A 137 32.24 8.01 -16.78
C ASP A 137 32.06 7.49 -18.23
N GLU A 138 30.86 7.59 -18.81
CA GLU A 138 30.56 7.25 -20.23
C GLU A 138 30.38 8.49 -21.14
N GLY A 139 30.90 9.66 -20.73
CA GLY A 139 30.82 10.94 -21.44
C GLY A 139 32.16 11.51 -21.89
#